data_AF-A0ABD3NH54-F1
#
_entry.id   AF-A0ABD3NH54-F1
#
_cell.length_a   1.000
_cell.length_b   1.000
_cell.length_c   1.000
_cell.angle_alpha   90.00
_cell.angle_beta   90.00
_cell.angle_gamma   90.00
#
_symmetry.space_group_name_H-M   'P 1'
#
loop_
_entity.id
_entity.type
_entity.pdbx_description
1 polymer ?
#
loop_
_entity_poly.entity_id
_entity_poly.type
_entity_poly.pdbx_seq_one_letter_code
_entity_poly.pdbx_strand_id
1 'polypeptide(L)'
;MSSNPPQANTPSKKRKTTEPHDIPAELNLTPGTRLQVKWTICDDDDDEAAEEETSAKPSSPKSIQVWWTATLQPKTPSFHTLTPETKDEMDLFDQGDVTLTIYELDYDPLPSMDFHERSIEQVAFVSEKTLLNLSTDELMIYRKEGEESPPPSPVPSEEEGERYVNPSEISELMDGIIQKSMDKLMPRMNGLPMDVRQKIAEKLKRSKEKLYEGLMGEMERVGGGGGERVVTGEVVRRVIREMK
;
A
#
# COMPACT_ATOMS: atom_id res chain seq x y z
N MET A 1 -60.48 -33.03 -10.07
CA MET A 1 -59.26 -33.75 -9.67
C MET A 1 -58.14 -33.28 -10.58
N SER A 2 -57.43 -32.22 -10.20
CA SER A 2 -56.31 -31.67 -10.98
C SER A 2 -55.02 -31.94 -10.21
N SER A 3 -54.22 -32.85 -10.73
CA SER A 3 -52.93 -33.25 -10.16
C SER A 3 -51.86 -32.25 -10.58
N ASN A 4 -51.21 -31.63 -9.59
CA ASN A 4 -50.06 -30.76 -9.78
C ASN A 4 -48.79 -31.63 -9.91
N PRO A 5 -47.88 -31.40 -10.89
CA PRO A 5 -46.63 -32.15 -10.98
C PRO A 5 -45.58 -31.63 -9.97
N PRO A 6 -44.67 -32.49 -9.48
CA PRO A 6 -43.65 -32.12 -8.51
C PRO A 6 -42.54 -31.27 -9.17
N GLN A 7 -42.23 -30.12 -8.55
CA GLN A 7 -41.11 -29.27 -8.97
C GLN A 7 -39.77 -29.95 -8.71
N ALA A 8 -38.91 -29.91 -9.73
CA ALA A 8 -37.57 -30.47 -9.71
C ALA A 8 -36.67 -29.71 -8.72
N ASN A 9 -36.06 -30.48 -7.82
CA ASN A 9 -34.97 -30.03 -6.94
C ASN A 9 -33.77 -29.62 -7.80
N THR A 10 -33.40 -28.35 -7.76
CA THR A 10 -32.15 -27.87 -8.36
C THR A 10 -30.98 -28.22 -7.43
N PRO A 11 -29.82 -28.67 -7.96
CA PRO A 11 -28.67 -28.99 -7.16
C PRO A 11 -28.01 -27.71 -6.63
N SER A 12 -28.08 -27.49 -5.32
CA SER A 12 -27.29 -26.49 -4.60
C SER A 12 -25.81 -26.67 -4.93
N LYS A 13 -25.25 -25.74 -5.70
CA LYS A 13 -23.80 -25.62 -5.92
C LYS A 13 -23.12 -25.49 -4.56
N LYS A 14 -22.47 -26.57 -4.11
CA LYS A 14 -21.55 -26.55 -2.97
C LYS A 14 -20.45 -25.52 -3.29
N ARG A 15 -20.51 -24.35 -2.66
CA ARG A 15 -19.39 -23.40 -2.66
C ARG A 15 -18.20 -24.14 -2.05
N LYS A 16 -17.10 -24.20 -2.80
CA LYS A 16 -15.83 -24.76 -2.33
C LYS A 16 -15.33 -23.81 -1.24
N THR A 17 -15.46 -24.20 0.02
CA THR A 17 -14.98 -23.40 1.15
C THR A 17 -13.46 -23.35 1.05
N THR A 18 -12.90 -22.18 0.75
CA THR A 18 -11.46 -21.96 0.78
C THR A 18 -11.00 -22.03 2.23
N GLU A 19 -10.04 -22.89 2.53
CA GLU A 19 -9.46 -23.00 3.87
C GLU A 19 -8.70 -21.71 4.20
N PRO A 20 -8.88 -21.13 5.41
CA PRO A 20 -8.14 -19.93 5.81
C PRO A 20 -6.64 -20.19 5.85
N HIS A 21 -5.86 -19.29 5.25
CA HIS A 21 -4.41 -19.34 5.28
C HIS A 21 -3.90 -18.93 6.67
N ASP A 22 -2.92 -19.67 7.18
CA ASP A 22 -2.37 -19.52 8.54
C ASP A 22 -0.85 -19.30 8.45
N ILE A 23 -0.49 -18.09 8.05
CA ILE A 23 0.90 -17.68 7.84
C ILE A 23 1.74 -17.81 9.13
N PRO A 24 1.25 -17.42 10.33
CA PRO A 24 2.05 -17.57 11.55
C PRO A 24 2.43 -19.03 11.84
N ALA A 25 1.52 -19.98 11.59
CA ALA A 25 1.84 -21.39 11.73
C ALA A 25 2.93 -21.84 10.74
N GLU A 26 2.88 -21.39 9.48
CA GLU A 26 3.89 -21.69 8.46
C GLU A 26 5.28 -21.12 8.80
N LEU A 27 5.32 -19.96 9.46
CA LEU A 27 6.54 -19.28 9.91
C LEU A 27 7.05 -19.74 11.28
N ASN A 28 6.41 -20.75 11.87
CA ASN A 28 6.69 -21.25 13.22
C ASN A 28 6.61 -20.14 14.29
N LEU A 29 5.66 -19.20 14.14
CA LEU A 29 5.31 -18.24 15.16
C LEU A 29 4.32 -18.88 16.13
N THR A 30 4.73 -19.04 17.38
CA THR A 30 3.88 -19.62 18.43
C THR A 30 3.33 -18.54 19.36
N PRO A 31 2.19 -18.76 20.02
CA PRO A 31 1.70 -17.84 21.06
C PRO A 31 2.79 -17.60 22.13
N GLY A 32 2.98 -16.34 22.50
CA GLY A 32 4.09 -15.87 23.34
C GLY A 32 5.33 -15.43 22.58
N THR A 33 5.39 -15.63 21.25
CA THR A 33 6.48 -15.08 20.42
C THR A 33 6.47 -13.56 20.50
N ARG A 34 7.66 -12.99 20.66
CA ARG A 34 7.87 -11.55 20.71
C ARG A 34 8.17 -10.99 19.33
N LEU A 35 7.39 -10.00 18.93
CA LEU A 35 7.48 -9.34 17.64
C LEU A 35 7.73 -7.85 17.85
N GLN A 36 8.33 -7.21 16.86
CA GLN A 36 8.38 -5.76 16.77
C GLN A 36 7.65 -5.33 15.51
N VAL A 37 6.69 -4.42 15.65
CA VAL A 37 5.91 -3.88 14.53
C VAL A 37 6.31 -2.43 14.33
N LYS A 38 6.56 -2.04 13.08
CA LYS A 38 6.93 -0.68 12.71
C LYS A 38 5.66 0.16 12.62
N TRP A 39 5.55 1.16 13.48
CA TRP A 39 4.51 2.17 13.48
C TRP A 39 5.06 3.49 12.92
N THR A 40 4.24 4.19 12.13
CA THR A 40 4.45 5.60 11.79
C THR A 40 3.42 6.41 12.58
N ILE A 41 3.89 7.32 13.41
CA ILE A 41 3.05 8.22 14.21
C ILE A 41 3.14 9.60 13.59
N CYS A 42 2.02 10.10 13.10
CA CYS A 42 1.88 11.46 12.61
C CYS A 42 1.45 12.38 13.77
N ASP A 43 2.08 13.54 13.85
CA ASP A 43 1.68 14.60 14.78
C ASP A 43 0.49 15.34 14.13
N ASP A 44 -0.73 14.84 14.34
CA ASP A 44 -1.96 15.38 13.75
C ASP A 44 -2.44 16.69 14.43
N ASP A 45 -1.65 17.24 15.36
CA ASP A 45 -2.01 18.44 16.15
C ASP A 45 -1.89 19.78 15.37
N ASP A 46 -1.63 19.77 14.06
CA ASP A 46 -1.51 20.99 13.25
C ASP A 46 -2.86 21.49 12.63
N ASP A 47 -3.99 20.80 12.85
CA ASP A 47 -5.25 21.10 12.14
C ASP A 47 -6.26 22.03 12.85
N GLU A 48 -5.97 22.62 14.03
CA GLU A 48 -6.93 23.50 14.73
C GLU A 48 -6.40 24.85 15.25
N ALA A 49 -5.29 25.38 14.73
CA ALA A 49 -4.79 26.71 15.13
C ALA A 49 -4.67 27.72 13.97
N ALA A 50 -5.80 28.37 13.71
CA ALA A 50 -5.94 29.80 13.45
C ALA A 50 -5.25 30.44 12.23
N GLU A 51 -6.11 31.04 11.40
CA GLU A 51 -5.85 32.26 10.65
C GLU A 51 -5.15 33.33 11.53
N GLU A 52 -3.82 33.42 11.50
CA GLU A 52 -3.13 34.69 11.67
C GLU A 52 -1.76 34.64 11.00
N GLU A 53 -1.67 35.37 9.90
CA GLU A 53 -0.47 35.57 9.08
C GLU A 53 0.70 36.08 9.94
N THR A 54 1.63 35.21 10.32
CA THR A 54 3.01 35.66 10.54
C THR A 54 3.99 34.72 9.84
N SER A 55 4.77 35.36 8.97
CA SER A 55 5.75 34.74 8.08
C SER A 55 6.86 34.03 8.86
N ALA A 56 6.69 32.73 9.08
CA ALA A 56 7.77 31.82 9.47
C ALA A 56 7.58 30.48 8.75
N LYS A 57 8.70 29.95 8.23
CA LYS A 57 8.77 28.79 7.33
C LYS A 57 7.85 27.63 7.74
N PRO A 58 7.15 26.98 6.78
CA PRO A 58 6.45 25.73 7.04
C PRO A 58 7.48 24.66 7.39
N SER A 59 7.53 24.23 8.65
CA SER A 59 8.19 22.97 9.01
C SER A 59 7.27 21.85 8.57
N SER A 60 7.76 20.94 7.73
CA SER A 60 7.03 19.72 7.37
C SER A 60 6.54 18.98 8.62
N PRO A 61 5.35 18.36 8.58
CA PRO A 61 4.85 17.53 9.68
C PRO A 61 5.90 16.47 10.02
N LYS A 62 6.21 16.32 11.31
CA LYS A 62 7.22 15.36 11.76
C LYS A 62 6.55 14.02 12.00
N SER A 63 6.59 13.12 11.03
CA SER A 63 6.25 11.71 11.30
C SER A 63 7.41 11.04 12.05
N ILE A 64 7.06 10.25 13.09
CA ILE A 64 8.02 9.48 13.89
C ILE A 64 7.78 8.01 13.62
N GLN A 65 8.84 7.31 13.18
CA GLN A 65 8.78 5.86 12.98
C GLN A 65 9.38 5.13 14.18
N VAL A 66 8.63 4.18 14.75
CA VAL A 66 9.03 3.42 15.94
C VAL A 66 8.79 1.92 15.75
N TRP A 67 9.71 1.10 16.28
CA TRP A 67 9.51 -0.34 16.39
C TRP A 67 8.88 -0.64 17.75
N TRP A 68 7.58 -0.91 17.76
CA TRP A 68 6.83 -1.20 18.98
C TRP A 68 6.78 -2.71 19.22
N THR A 69 7.27 -3.15 20.37
CA THR A 69 7.28 -4.56 20.75
C THR A 69 5.88 -5.04 21.18
N ALA A 70 5.49 -6.21 20.68
CA ALA A 70 4.25 -6.90 21.00
C ALA A 70 4.47 -8.39 21.25
N THR A 71 3.54 -8.98 21.99
CA THR A 71 3.46 -10.43 22.22
C THR A 71 2.34 -11.02 21.39
N LEU A 72 2.65 -12.02 20.57
CA LEU A 72 1.66 -12.75 19.80
C LEU A 72 0.75 -13.57 20.71
N GLN A 73 -0.55 -13.30 20.67
CA GLN A 73 -1.56 -14.05 21.42
C GLN A 73 -2.01 -15.31 20.66
N PRO A 74 -2.75 -16.22 21.32
CA PRO A 74 -3.36 -17.36 20.65
C PRO A 74 -4.25 -16.95 19.46
N LYS A 75 -4.30 -17.82 18.46
CA LYS A 75 -5.18 -17.69 17.29
C LYS A 75 -6.62 -17.44 17.72
N THR A 76 -7.26 -16.44 17.10
CA THR A 76 -8.69 -16.18 17.30
C THR A 76 -9.52 -17.15 16.44
N PRO A 77 -10.79 -17.44 16.78
CA PRO A 77 -11.67 -18.27 15.94
C PRO A 77 -12.17 -17.53 14.68
N SER A 78 -11.80 -16.25 14.51
CA SER A 78 -12.27 -15.38 13.45
C SER A 78 -11.31 -15.38 12.26
N PHE A 79 -11.84 -15.02 11.09
CA PHE A 79 -11.09 -14.95 9.85
C PHE A 79 -11.38 -13.62 9.14
N HIS A 80 -10.39 -13.12 8.41
CA HIS A 80 -10.51 -11.91 7.59
C HIS A 80 -10.41 -12.27 6.11
N THR A 81 -11.32 -11.79 5.27
CA THR A 81 -11.22 -11.97 3.82
C THR A 81 -10.70 -10.67 3.22
N LEU A 82 -9.56 -10.75 2.52
CA LEU A 82 -8.94 -9.57 1.91
C LEU A 82 -9.89 -8.92 0.89
N THR A 83 -10.09 -7.61 1.04
CA THR A 83 -10.87 -6.80 0.12
C THR A 83 -10.12 -6.63 -1.21
N PRO A 84 -10.82 -6.29 -2.31
CA PRO A 84 -10.16 -5.94 -3.57
C PRO A 84 -9.14 -4.81 -3.42
N GLU A 85 -9.41 -3.84 -2.53
CA GLU A 85 -8.56 -2.69 -2.26
C GLU A 85 -7.26 -3.11 -1.57
N THR A 86 -7.32 -3.89 -0.48
CA THR A 86 -6.10 -4.39 0.17
C THR A 86 -5.30 -5.30 -0.77
N LYS A 87 -5.98 -6.08 -1.63
CA LYS A 87 -5.29 -6.89 -2.65
C LYS A 87 -4.56 -6.03 -3.69
N ASP A 88 -5.09 -4.85 -4.02
CA ASP A 88 -4.48 -3.90 -4.95
C ASP A 88 -3.17 -3.35 -4.38
N GLU A 89 -3.20 -2.90 -3.13
CA GLU A 89 -2.02 -2.42 -2.39
C GLU A 89 -0.92 -3.49 -2.25
N MET A 90 -1.33 -4.76 -2.25
CA MET A 90 -0.43 -5.90 -2.09
C MET A 90 0.04 -6.54 -3.40
N ASP A 91 -0.38 -6.01 -4.56
CA ASP A 91 -0.13 -6.61 -5.88
C ASP A 91 -0.64 -8.08 -6.00
N LEU A 92 -1.71 -8.44 -5.27
CA LEU A 92 -2.28 -9.80 -5.21
C LEU A 92 -3.47 -10.03 -6.17
N PHE A 93 -3.63 -9.19 -7.20
CA PHE A 93 -4.79 -9.12 -8.10
C PHE A 93 -5.29 -10.44 -8.71
N ASP A 94 -4.40 -11.41 -8.90
CA ASP A 94 -4.73 -12.67 -9.57
C ASP A 94 -5.13 -13.79 -8.59
N GLN A 95 -5.09 -13.53 -7.27
CA GLN A 95 -5.51 -14.49 -6.26
C GLN A 95 -7.00 -14.29 -5.96
N GLY A 96 -7.78 -15.37 -6.09
CA GLY A 96 -9.21 -15.40 -5.74
C GLY A 96 -9.46 -15.02 -4.27
N ASP A 97 -10.66 -15.21 -3.73
CA ASP A 97 -10.95 -14.82 -2.34
C ASP A 97 -9.96 -15.47 -1.36
N VAL A 98 -9.06 -14.65 -0.79
CA VAL A 98 -8.04 -15.06 0.17
C VAL A 98 -8.60 -14.78 1.55
N THR A 99 -8.69 -15.82 2.37
CA THR A 99 -9.14 -15.71 3.76
C THR A 99 -7.95 -15.97 4.67
N LEU A 100 -7.70 -15.07 5.60
CA LEU A 100 -6.58 -15.08 6.53
C LEU A 100 -7.07 -15.36 7.94
N THR A 101 -6.23 -16.03 8.71
CA THR A 101 -6.45 -16.20 10.16
C THR A 101 -6.16 -14.89 10.91
N ILE A 102 -7.03 -14.55 11.87
CA ILE A 102 -6.85 -13.38 12.73
C ILE A 102 -6.14 -13.77 14.03
N TYR A 103 -5.16 -12.95 14.42
CA TYR A 103 -4.43 -13.01 15.68
C TYR A 103 -4.60 -11.71 16.47
N GLU A 104 -4.21 -11.74 17.74
CA GLU A 104 -4.10 -10.54 18.57
C GLU A 104 -2.63 -10.28 18.91
N LEU A 105 -2.22 -9.02 18.83
CA LEU A 105 -0.92 -8.55 19.30
C LEU A 105 -1.13 -7.72 20.56
N ASP A 106 -0.49 -8.14 21.65
CA ASP A 106 -0.49 -7.44 22.93
C ASP A 106 0.80 -6.62 23.05
N TYR A 107 0.69 -5.34 22.70
CA TYR A 107 1.76 -4.35 22.71
C TYR A 107 2.16 -3.97 24.14
N ASP A 108 3.47 -3.88 24.37
CA ASP A 108 4.00 -3.41 25.65
C ASP A 108 3.72 -1.92 25.84
N PRO A 109 3.71 -1.40 27.07
CA PRO A 109 3.71 0.05 27.28
C PRO A 109 4.93 0.70 26.60
N LEU A 110 4.71 1.85 25.97
CA LEU A 110 5.74 2.71 25.38
C LEU A 110 5.69 4.13 25.97
N PRO A 111 6.10 4.34 27.24
CA PRO A 111 5.97 5.63 27.91
C PRO A 111 6.75 6.76 27.26
N SER A 112 7.80 6.46 26.49
CA SER A 112 8.56 7.46 25.73
C SER A 112 7.73 8.19 24.67
N MET A 113 6.62 7.59 24.26
CA MET A 113 5.65 8.15 23.31
C MET A 113 4.27 8.35 23.98
N ASP A 114 4.23 8.46 25.31
CA ASP A 114 3.03 8.63 26.12
C ASP A 114 2.03 7.44 26.16
N PHE A 115 2.37 6.29 25.57
CA PHE A 115 1.54 5.07 25.68
C PHE A 115 1.85 4.29 26.96
N HIS A 116 1.12 4.57 28.04
CA HIS A 116 1.42 4.03 29.37
C HIS A 116 0.80 2.66 29.64
N GLU A 117 -0.20 2.27 28.86
CA GLU A 117 -0.95 1.04 29.01
C GLU A 117 -0.62 0.06 27.89
N ARG A 118 -0.96 -1.21 28.11
CA ARG A 118 -0.85 -2.23 27.06
C ARG A 118 -1.98 -2.00 26.05
N SER A 119 -1.68 -2.14 24.77
CA SER A 119 -2.69 -2.12 23.71
C SER A 119 -2.84 -3.50 23.08
N ILE A 120 -4.07 -3.90 22.77
CA ILE A 120 -4.35 -5.16 22.07
C ILE A 120 -4.94 -4.81 20.70
N GLU A 121 -4.25 -5.21 19.64
CA GLU A 121 -4.71 -5.01 18.26
C GLU A 121 -4.98 -6.35 17.58
N GLN A 122 -6.03 -6.39 16.75
CA GLN A 122 -6.32 -7.54 15.91
C GLN A 122 -5.58 -7.40 14.57
N VAL A 123 -4.86 -8.45 14.19
CA VAL A 123 -4.03 -8.45 12.99
C VAL A 123 -4.26 -9.70 12.16
N ALA A 124 -4.05 -9.56 10.85
CA ALA A 124 -3.94 -10.68 9.93
C ALA A 124 -2.55 -10.66 9.29
N PHE A 125 -1.80 -11.75 9.42
CA PHE A 125 -0.51 -11.87 8.75
C PHE A 125 -0.74 -12.08 7.27
N VAL A 126 -0.01 -11.34 6.45
CA VAL A 126 -0.19 -11.40 4.99
C VAL A 126 1.06 -11.84 4.24
N SER A 127 2.24 -11.67 4.84
CA SER A 127 3.49 -12.26 4.35
C SER A 127 4.43 -12.57 5.51
N GLU A 128 5.66 -13.00 5.19
CA GLU A 128 6.71 -13.23 6.18
C GLU A 128 7.14 -11.98 6.96
N LYS A 129 6.80 -10.79 6.46
CA LYS A 129 7.28 -9.51 7.00
C LYS A 129 6.20 -8.45 7.13
N THR A 130 4.99 -8.73 6.64
CA THR A 130 3.89 -7.77 6.66
C THR A 130 2.66 -8.37 7.31
N LEU A 131 1.97 -7.53 8.06
CA LEU A 131 0.69 -7.83 8.67
C LEU A 131 -0.28 -6.69 8.34
N LEU A 132 -1.57 -6.99 8.32
CA LEU A 132 -2.65 -6.03 8.21
C LEU A 132 -3.19 -5.77 9.62
N ASN A 133 -3.16 -4.51 10.04
CA ASN A 133 -3.88 -4.08 11.23
C ASN A 133 -5.36 -3.90 10.89
N LEU A 134 -6.23 -4.68 11.52
CA LEU A 134 -7.66 -4.69 11.20
C LEU A 134 -8.43 -3.51 11.78
N SER A 135 -7.87 -2.78 12.75
CA SER A 135 -8.51 -1.58 13.32
C SER A 135 -8.29 -0.35 12.44
N THR A 136 -7.09 -0.22 11.86
CA THR A 136 -6.69 0.91 11.01
C THR A 136 -6.73 0.61 9.51
N ASP A 137 -6.92 -0.65 9.11
CA ASP A 137 -6.81 -1.15 7.73
C ASP A 137 -5.43 -0.84 7.10
N GLU A 138 -4.39 -0.81 7.93
CA GLU A 138 -3.03 -0.44 7.51
C GLU A 138 -2.12 -1.67 7.40
N LEU A 139 -1.33 -1.74 6.32
CA LEU A 139 -0.27 -2.73 6.17
C LEU A 139 0.99 -2.29 6.93
N MET A 140 1.33 -3.07 7.94
CA MET A 140 2.48 -2.80 8.80
C MET A 140 3.61 -3.79 8.54
N ILE A 141 4.84 -3.34 8.77
CA ILE A 141 6.03 -4.19 8.72
C ILE A 141 6.28 -4.76 10.12
N TYR A 142 6.58 -6.05 10.21
CA TYR A 142 6.98 -6.68 11.47
C TYR A 142 8.28 -7.48 11.34
N ARG A 143 8.88 -7.79 12.48
CA ARG A 143 10.01 -8.73 12.63
C ARG A 143 9.94 -9.45 13.97
N LYS A 144 10.71 -10.53 14.16
CA LYS A 144 10.91 -11.10 15.51
C LYS A 144 11.80 -10.18 16.34
N GLU A 145 11.55 -10.13 17.64
CA GLU A 145 12.37 -9.36 18.57
C GLU A 145 13.84 -9.83 18.50
N GLY A 146 14.76 -8.89 18.26
CA GLY A 146 16.19 -9.17 18.15
C GLY A 146 16.71 -9.50 16.74
N GLU A 147 15.83 -9.67 15.74
CA GLU A 147 16.26 -9.76 14.34
C GLU A 147 16.67 -8.38 13.79
N GLU A 148 17.73 -8.35 12.97
CA GLU A 148 18.11 -7.14 12.25
C GLU A 148 16.94 -6.65 11.39
N SER A 149 16.80 -5.33 11.24
CA SER A 149 15.74 -4.74 10.43
C SER A 149 15.78 -5.40 9.06
N PRO A 150 14.66 -5.94 8.56
CA PRO A 150 14.65 -6.44 7.20
C PRO A 150 15.13 -5.32 6.28
N PRO A 151 15.92 -5.62 5.22
CA PRO A 151 16.22 -4.62 4.21
C PRO A 151 14.89 -3.99 3.78
N PRO A 152 14.85 -2.67 3.56
CA PRO A 152 13.62 -1.98 3.20
C PRO A 152 12.91 -2.79 2.11
N SER A 153 11.66 -3.15 2.39
CA SER A 153 10.86 -3.93 1.44
C SER A 153 10.89 -3.22 0.09
N PRO A 154 10.88 -3.94 -1.05
CA PRO A 154 10.83 -3.30 -2.37
C PRO A 154 9.54 -2.53 -2.62
N VAL A 155 8.59 -2.57 -1.68
CA VAL A 155 7.46 -1.66 -1.61
C VAL A 155 8.02 -0.27 -1.27
N PRO A 156 8.00 0.67 -2.22
CA PRO A 156 8.46 2.03 -1.95
C PRO A 156 7.63 2.56 -0.77
N SER A 157 8.29 2.88 0.33
CA SER A 157 7.66 3.63 1.40
C SER A 157 7.25 4.96 0.79
N GLU A 158 5.94 5.19 0.64
CA GLU A 158 5.40 6.40 0.01
C GLU A 158 5.76 7.69 0.78
N GLU A 159 6.35 7.58 1.97
CA GLU A 159 6.75 8.71 2.82
C GLU A 159 8.12 9.30 2.50
N GLU A 160 9.05 8.55 1.90
CA GLU A 160 10.24 9.17 1.32
C GLU A 160 9.96 9.45 -0.14
N GLY A 161 9.26 10.55 -0.40
CA GLY A 161 9.16 11.10 -1.75
C GLY A 161 10.56 11.16 -2.35
N GLU A 162 10.85 10.25 -3.26
CA GLU A 162 12.14 10.15 -3.93
C GLU A 162 12.44 11.55 -4.49
N ARG A 163 13.46 12.19 -3.92
CA ARG A 163 13.80 13.56 -4.28
C ARG A 163 14.49 13.53 -5.64
N TYR A 164 13.70 13.67 -6.68
CA TYR A 164 14.21 13.86 -8.03
C TYR A 164 14.65 15.32 -8.19
N VAL A 165 15.93 15.57 -7.98
CA VAL A 165 16.49 16.93 -8.01
C VAL A 165 16.80 17.35 -9.46
N ASN A 166 16.98 16.38 -10.36
CA ASN A 166 17.43 16.64 -11.73
C ASN A 166 16.41 16.22 -12.81
N PRO A 167 16.17 17.05 -13.85
CA PRO A 167 15.31 16.70 -14.98
C PRO A 167 15.69 15.39 -15.69
N SER A 168 16.98 15.06 -15.72
CA SER A 168 17.49 13.81 -16.28
C SER A 168 17.03 12.58 -15.49
N GLU A 169 17.02 12.66 -14.16
CA GLU A 169 16.56 11.56 -13.30
C GLU A 169 15.05 11.32 -13.47
N ILE A 170 14.28 12.39 -13.65
CA ILE A 170 12.83 12.30 -13.92
C ILE A 170 12.58 11.63 -15.27
N SER A 171 13.38 11.96 -16.29
CA SER A 171 13.29 11.31 -17.59
C SER A 171 13.61 9.81 -17.48
N GLU A 172 14.68 9.45 -16.78
CA GLU A 172 15.07 8.05 -16.56
C GLU A 172 14.03 7.28 -15.77
N LEU A 173 13.43 7.89 -14.73
CA LEU A 173 12.32 7.31 -14.00
C LEU A 173 11.12 7.04 -14.91
N MET A 174 10.71 8.04 -15.69
CA MET A 174 9.59 7.88 -16.62
C MET A 174 9.86 6.77 -17.63
N ASP A 175 11.08 6.70 -18.16
CA ASP A 175 11.50 5.62 -19.04
C ASP A 175 11.42 4.26 -18.34
N GLY A 176 11.86 4.17 -17.08
CA GLY A 176 11.72 2.95 -16.27
C GLY A 176 10.28 2.53 -16.03
N ILE A 177 9.39 3.47 -15.69
CA ILE A 177 7.96 3.20 -15.44
C ILE A 177 7.27 2.75 -16.74
N ILE A 178 7.54 3.43 -17.84
CA ILE A 178 6.97 3.10 -19.15
C ILE A 178 7.49 1.76 -19.64
N GLN A 179 8.78 1.48 -19.47
CA GLN A 179 9.35 0.20 -19.84
C GLN A 179 8.72 -0.94 -19.03
N LYS A 180 8.60 -0.80 -17.70
CA LYS A 180 7.91 -1.80 -16.86
C LYS A 180 6.45 -1.99 -17.27
N SER A 181 5.75 -0.90 -17.58
CA SER A 181 4.35 -0.95 -18.04
C SER A 181 4.24 -1.64 -19.39
N MET A 182 5.18 -1.38 -20.30
CA MET A 182 5.26 -2.03 -21.61
C MET A 182 5.57 -3.51 -21.48
N ASP A 183 6.50 -3.91 -20.60
CA ASP A 183 6.83 -5.31 -20.37
C ASP A 183 5.60 -6.09 -19.87
N LYS A 184 4.79 -5.49 -19.00
CA LYS A 184 3.49 -6.05 -18.56
C LYS A 184 2.46 -6.12 -19.71
N LEU A 185 2.45 -5.16 -20.63
CA LEU A 185 1.51 -5.08 -21.76
C LEU A 185 1.93 -5.91 -22.98
N MET A 186 3.23 -6.19 -23.17
CA MET A 186 3.82 -6.85 -24.33
C MET A 186 3.18 -8.21 -24.64
N PRO A 187 2.89 -9.10 -23.67
CA PRO A 187 2.20 -10.37 -23.93
C PRO A 187 0.83 -10.17 -24.58
N ARG A 188 0.09 -9.14 -24.17
CA ARG A 188 -1.24 -8.81 -24.72
C ARG A 188 -1.11 -8.09 -26.07
N MET A 189 -0.10 -7.24 -26.21
CA MET A 189 0.14 -6.46 -27.42
C MET A 189 0.60 -7.34 -28.59
N ASN A 190 1.35 -8.42 -28.34
CA ASN A 190 1.81 -9.36 -29.37
C ASN A 190 0.67 -10.07 -30.11
N GLY A 191 -0.53 -10.16 -29.51
CA GLY A 191 -1.72 -10.70 -30.17
C GLY A 191 -2.43 -9.73 -31.12
N LEU A 192 -2.00 -8.46 -31.19
CA LEU A 192 -2.67 -7.41 -31.96
C LEU A 192 -2.04 -7.20 -33.35
N PRO A 193 -2.85 -6.80 -34.36
CA PRO A 193 -2.35 -6.34 -35.65
C PRO A 193 -1.32 -5.21 -35.52
N MET A 194 -0.34 -5.15 -36.44
CA MET A 194 0.79 -4.21 -36.38
C MET A 194 0.33 -2.74 -36.39
N ASP A 195 -0.71 -2.41 -37.16
CA ASP A 195 -1.29 -1.07 -37.22
C ASP A 195 -1.93 -0.66 -35.88
N VAL A 196 -2.50 -1.61 -35.14
CA VAL A 196 -3.05 -1.37 -33.80
C VAL A 196 -1.93 -1.19 -32.79
N ARG A 197 -0.87 -2.01 -32.85
CA ARG A 197 0.32 -1.86 -32.00
C ARG A 197 1.00 -0.51 -32.21
N GLN A 198 1.13 -0.08 -33.46
CA GLN A 198 1.71 1.22 -33.79
C GLN A 198 0.87 2.38 -33.21
N LYS A 199 -0.46 2.32 -33.34
CA LYS A 199 -1.36 3.33 -32.74
C LYS A 199 -1.23 3.38 -31.21
N ILE A 200 -1.06 2.23 -30.55
CA ILE A 200 -0.85 2.16 -29.09
C ILE A 200 0.50 2.79 -28.73
N ALA A 201 1.57 2.45 -29.44
CA ALA A 201 2.90 3.01 -29.20
C ALA A 201 2.94 4.54 -29.41
N GLU A 202 2.29 5.04 -30.46
CA GLU A 202 2.18 6.48 -30.71
C GLU A 202 1.38 7.21 -29.62
N LYS A 203 0.28 6.61 -29.14
CA LYS A 203 -0.48 7.16 -28.01
C LYS A 203 0.34 7.19 -26.74
N LEU A 204 1.05 6.10 -26.43
CA LEU A 204 1.90 6.01 -25.24
C LEU A 204 3.02 7.05 -25.27
N LYS A 205 3.68 7.21 -26.43
CA LYS A 205 4.71 8.22 -26.65
C LYS A 205 4.16 9.64 -26.39
N ARG A 206 2.99 9.98 -26.96
CA ARG A 206 2.36 11.29 -26.73
C ARG A 206 1.97 11.50 -25.27
N SER A 207 1.47 10.47 -24.60
CA SER A 207 1.14 10.55 -23.17
C SER A 207 2.39 10.76 -22.32
N LYS A 208 3.51 10.10 -22.65
CA LYS A 208 4.81 10.32 -22.01
C LYS A 208 5.26 11.78 -22.14
N GLU A 209 5.28 12.29 -23.37
CA GLU A 209 5.72 13.67 -23.65
C GLU A 209 4.86 14.67 -22.87
N LYS A 210 3.54 14.51 -22.86
CA LYS A 210 2.63 15.37 -22.09
C LYS A 210 2.84 15.30 -20.59
N LEU A 211 3.04 14.09 -20.04
CA LEU A 211 3.29 13.93 -18.61
C LEU A 211 4.62 14.59 -18.21
N TYR A 212 5.66 14.43 -19.03
CA TYR A 212 6.96 15.04 -18.82
C TYR A 212 6.86 16.57 -18.87
N GLU A 213 6.23 17.13 -19.90
CA GLU A 213 5.98 18.58 -20.01
C GLU A 213 5.17 19.12 -18.82
N GLY A 214 4.14 18.39 -18.39
CA GLY A 214 3.33 18.76 -17.24
C GLY A 214 4.12 18.75 -15.91
N LEU A 215 4.92 17.72 -15.67
CA LEU A 215 5.78 17.66 -14.47
C LEU A 215 6.83 18.76 -14.49
N MET A 216 7.48 19.01 -15.62
CA MET A 216 8.48 20.07 -15.75
C MET A 216 7.86 21.46 -15.56
N GLY A 217 6.68 21.71 -16.14
CA GLY A 217 5.94 22.95 -15.94
C GLY A 217 5.52 23.16 -14.49
N GLU A 218 5.09 22.09 -13.81
CA GLU A 218 4.73 22.15 -12.39
C GLU A 218 5.96 22.38 -11.50
N MET A 219 7.10 21.77 -11.81
CA MET A 219 8.37 22.03 -11.10
C MET A 219 8.86 23.46 -11.27
N GLU A 220 8.70 24.06 -12.45
CA GLU A 220 9.02 25.47 -12.67
C GLU A 220 8.08 26.39 -11.88
N ARG A 221 6.79 26.04 -11.84
CA ARG A 221 5.76 26.78 -11.08
C ARG A 221 6.03 26.74 -9.57
N VAL A 222 6.36 25.58 -9.03
CA VAL A 222 6.64 25.38 -7.59
C VAL A 222 8.03 25.93 -7.20
N GLY A 223 9.02 25.81 -8.09
CA GLY A 223 10.39 26.27 -7.86
C GLY A 223 10.62 27.79 -8.01
N GLY A 224 9.63 28.55 -8.49
CA GLY A 224 9.77 29.99 -8.74
C GLY A 224 9.93 30.86 -7.47
N GLY A 225 9.61 30.34 -6.29
CA GLY A 225 9.70 31.04 -5.01
C GLY A 225 10.99 30.80 -4.20
N GLY A 226 11.99 30.12 -4.76
CA GLY A 226 13.18 29.69 -4.02
C GLY A 226 12.98 28.43 -3.16
N GLY A 227 11.86 27.73 -3.34
CA GLY A 227 11.62 26.40 -2.79
C GLY A 227 12.38 25.31 -3.55
N GLU A 228 12.69 24.21 -2.86
CA GLU A 228 13.32 23.02 -3.43
C GLU A 228 12.41 22.42 -4.52
N ARG A 229 12.98 22.10 -5.69
CA ARG A 229 12.23 21.50 -6.80
C ARG A 229 12.06 20.01 -6.55
N VAL A 230 11.00 19.63 -5.85
CA VAL A 230 10.71 18.22 -5.53
C VAL A 230 9.46 17.76 -6.28
N VAL A 231 9.56 16.64 -6.99
CA VAL A 231 8.40 15.96 -7.59
C VAL A 231 7.80 15.03 -6.55
N THR A 232 6.63 15.38 -6.03
CA THR A 232 5.88 14.54 -5.09
C THR A 232 4.80 13.73 -5.82
N GLY A 233 4.30 12.67 -5.17
CA GLY A 233 3.15 11.91 -5.71
C GLY A 233 1.91 12.79 -5.93
N GLU A 234 1.73 13.84 -5.13
CA GLU A 234 0.64 14.81 -5.32
C GLU A 234 0.80 15.62 -6.62
N VAL A 235 2.00 16.08 -6.93
CA VAL A 235 2.33 16.76 -8.19
C VAL A 235 2.03 15.85 -9.38
N VAL A 236 2.42 14.57 -9.32
CA VAL A 236 2.11 13.60 -10.37
C VAL A 236 0.60 13.39 -10.53
N ARG A 237 -0.15 13.20 -9.43
CA ARG A 237 -1.61 13.04 -9.46
C ARG A 237 -2.31 14.27 -10.04
N ARG A 238 -1.81 15.47 -9.75
CA ARG A 238 -2.33 16.73 -10.29
C ARG A 238 -2.14 16.82 -11.79
N VAL A 239 -0.92 16.57 -12.28
CA VAL A 239 -0.63 16.57 -13.73
C VAL A 239 -1.45 15.52 -14.47
N ILE A 240 -1.60 14.30 -13.92
CA ILE A 240 -2.44 13.26 -14.52
C ILE A 240 -3.91 13.70 -14.61
N ARG A 241 -4.41 14.46 -13.63
CA ARG A 241 -5.78 14.98 -13.62
C ARG A 241 -6.00 16.03 -14.70
N GLU A 242 -5.00 16.86 -14.97
CA GLU A 242 -5.03 17.90 -16.01
C GLU A 242 -4.86 17.34 -17.44
N MET A 243 -4.31 16.13 -17.57
CA MET A 243 -4.16 15.45 -18.86
C MET A 243 -5.45 14.79 -19.38
N LYS A 244 -6.50 14.68 -18.56
CA LYS A 244 -7.81 14.10 -18.93
C LYS A 244 -8.69 15.10 -19.68
#